data_AF-A0A6N9BHS7-F1
#
_entry.id   AF-A0A6N9BHS7-F1
#
_cell.length_a   1.000
_cell.length_b   1.000
_cell.length_c   1.000
_cell.angle_alpha   90.00
_cell.angle_beta   90.00
_cell.angle_gamma   90.00
#
_symmetry.space_group_name_H-M   'P 1'
#
loop_
_entity.id
_entity.type
_entity.pdbx_description
1 polymer ?
#
loop_
_entity_poly.entity_id
_entity_poly.type
_entity_poly.pdbx_seq_one_letter_code
_entity_poly.pdbx_strand_id
1 'polypeptide(L)' 'ANDLCQKAIRTCGGQSMLKSLPLERLYRDSRCGSLMLPWTAELCIDKLGREALYERGEDDE' A
#
# COMPACT_ATOMS: atom_id res chain seq x y z
N ALA A 1 1.26 -4.79 3.11
CA ALA A 1 0.86 -4.30 4.46
C ALA A 1 -0.64 -4.47 4.71
N ASN A 2 -1.49 -3.97 3.80
CA ASN A 2 -2.95 -4.03 3.94
C ASN A 2 -3.50 -5.45 4.15
N ASP A 3 -3.13 -6.41 3.31
CA ASP A 3 -3.62 -7.79 3.41
C ASP A 3 -3.35 -8.44 4.78
N LEU A 4 -2.19 -8.13 5.37
CA LEU A 4 -1.83 -8.62 6.70
C LEU A 4 -2.72 -7.97 7.77
N CYS A 5 -2.95 -6.67 7.68
CA CYS A 5 -3.84 -5.96 8.61
C CYS A 5 -5.28 -6.46 8.47
N GLN A 6 -5.76 -6.70 7.25
CA GLN A 6 -7.08 -7.25 6.98
C GLN A 6 -7.24 -8.65 7.61
N LYS A 7 -6.22 -9.51 7.48
CA LYS A 7 -6.19 -10.82 8.14
C LYS A 7 -6.26 -10.66 9.67
N ALA A 8 -5.47 -9.75 10.24
CA ALA A 8 -5.48 -9.49 11.68
C ALA A 8 -6.86 -9.04 12.20
N ILE A 9 -7.53 -8.12 11.49
CA ILE A 9 -8.91 -7.70 11.81
C ILE A 9 -9.86 -8.90 11.83
N ARG A 10 -9.81 -9.75 10.80
CA ARG A 10 -10.68 -10.93 10.69
C ARG A 10 -10.39 -11.97 11.77
N THR A 11 -9.12 -12.22 12.09
CA THR A 11 -8.72 -13.18 13.12
C THR A 11 -9.11 -12.71 14.52
N CYS A 12 -8.97 -11.42 14.83
CA CYS A 12 -9.29 -10.89 16.15
C CYS A 12 -10.79 -10.51 16.33
N GLY A 13 -11.57 -10.46 15.26
CA GLY A 13 -13.01 -10.16 15.31
C GLY A 13 -13.29 -8.82 16.01
N GLY A 14 -14.33 -8.79 16.87
CA GLY A 14 -14.72 -7.56 17.58
C GLY A 14 -13.63 -6.95 18.47
N GLN A 15 -12.68 -7.75 18.97
CA GLN A 15 -11.55 -7.25 19.76
C GLN A 15 -10.64 -6.33 18.96
N SER A 16 -10.60 -6.47 17.64
CA SER A 16 -9.76 -5.62 16.79
C SER A 16 -10.22 -4.16 16.73
N MET A 17 -11.45 -3.88 17.21
CA MET A 17 -12.03 -2.54 17.26
C MET A 17 -11.82 -1.85 18.62
N LEU A 18 -11.38 -2.60 19.65
CA LEU A 18 -11.05 -2.02 20.94
C LEU A 18 -9.73 -1.26 20.87
N LYS A 19 -9.61 -0.18 21.66
CA LYS A 19 -8.39 0.63 21.70
C LYS A 19 -7.22 -0.01 22.47
N SER A 20 -7.42 -1.19 23.05
CA SER A 20 -6.37 -2.00 23.67
C SER A 20 -5.35 -2.52 22.66
N LEU A 21 -5.77 -2.72 21.40
CA LEU A 21 -4.91 -3.12 20.30
C LEU A 21 -5.06 -2.14 19.13
N PRO A 22 -3.97 -1.68 18.50
CA PRO A 22 -4.06 -0.66 17.43
C PRO A 22 -4.49 -1.24 16.06
N LEU A 23 -5.18 -2.37 16.01
CA LEU A 23 -5.43 -3.11 14.76
C LEU A 23 -6.30 -2.35 13.76
N GLU A 24 -7.40 -1.73 14.20
CA GLU A 24 -8.24 -0.90 13.32
C GLU A 24 -7.46 0.26 12.68
N ARG A 25 -6.57 0.87 13.47
CA ARG A 25 -5.78 2.02 13.02
C ARG A 25 -4.76 1.56 11.99
N LEU A 26 -4.05 0.47 12.27
CA LEU A 26 -3.10 -0.12 11.33
C LEU A 26 -3.76 -0.50 10.00
N TYR A 27 -4.98 -1.06 10.03
CA TYR A 27 -5.73 -1.34 8.80
C TYR A 27 -6.03 -0.06 8.00
N ARG A 28 -6.49 1.01 8.65
CA ARG A 28 -6.72 2.31 8.00
C ARG A 28 -5.43 2.90 7.42
N ASP A 29 -4.36 2.95 8.21
CA ASP A 29 -3.07 3.48 7.78
C ASP A 29 -2.52 2.69 6.58
N SER A 30 -2.67 1.36 6.59
CA SER A 30 -2.21 0.49 5.51
C SER A 30 -2.93 0.69 4.18
N ARG A 31 -4.17 1.20 4.20
CA ARG A 31 -4.94 1.57 3.00
C ARG A 31 -4.45 2.88 2.39
N CYS A 32 -3.99 3.81 3.23
CA CYS A 32 -3.50 5.11 2.77
C CYS A 32 -2.14 5.01 2.09
N GLY A 33 -1.30 4.02 2.44
CA GLY A 33 0.06 3.90 1.91
C GLY A 33 0.19 3.85 0.38
N SER A 34 -0.83 3.38 -0.34
CA SER A 34 -0.84 3.31 -1.81
C SER A 34 -1.47 4.52 -2.50
N LEU A 35 -1.96 5.50 -1.74
CA LEU A 35 -2.66 6.69 -2.25
C LEU A 35 -1.88 7.98 -1.97
N MET A 36 -0.75 7.90 -1.29
CA MET A 36 0.02 9.07 -0.87
C MET A 36 1.08 9.42 -1.93
N LEU A 37 1.11 10.69 -2.34
CA LEU A 37 2.22 11.20 -3.14
C LEU A 37 3.53 11.16 -2.34
N PRO A 38 4.68 10.94 -3.01
CA PRO A 38 4.83 10.83 -4.47
C PRO A 38 4.65 9.40 -5.03
N TRP A 39 4.23 8.43 -4.20
CA TRP A 39 4.26 7.00 -4.53
C TRP A 39 2.88 6.34 -4.49
N THR A 40 1.97 6.78 -5.35
CA THR A 40 0.71 6.04 -5.53
C THR A 40 0.98 4.70 -6.22
N ALA A 41 0.07 3.72 -6.06
CA ALA A 41 0.22 2.42 -6.70
C ALA A 41 0.36 2.55 -8.23
N GLU A 42 -0.45 3.43 -8.84
CA GLU A 42 -0.43 3.68 -10.27
C GLU A 42 0.91 4.26 -10.73
N LEU A 43 1.45 5.26 -10.00
CA LEU A 43 2.74 5.87 -10.31
C LEU A 43 3.90 4.88 -10.17
N CYS A 44 3.86 4.00 -9.17
CA CYS A 44 4.87 2.97 -8.99
C CYS A 44 4.84 1.95 -10.15
N ILE A 45 3.65 1.54 -10.60
CA ILE A 45 3.51 0.62 -11.73
C ILE A 45 4.00 1.27 -13.02
N ASP A 46 3.62 2.52 -13.28
CA ASP A 46 4.05 3.28 -14.45
C ASP A 46 5.58 3.41 -14.51
N LYS A 47 6.19 3.83 -13.39
CA LYS A 47 7.65 3.93 -13.27
C LYS A 47 8.35 2.58 -13.47
N LEU A 48 7.83 1.51 -12.86
CA LEU A 48 8.40 0.18 -13.04
C LEU A 48 8.32 -0.28 -14.50
N GLY A 49 7.22 0.01 -15.19
CA GLY A 49 7.07 -0.29 -16.61
C GLY A 49 8.10 0.45 -17.47
N ARG A 50 8.27 1.76 -17.25
CA ARG A 50 9.26 2.55 -17.97
C ARG A 50 10.69 2.11 -17.69
N GLU A 51 11.05 1.93 -16.41
CA GLU A 51 12.40 1.50 -16.02
C GLU A 51 12.73 0.07 -16.47
N ALA A 52 11.73 -0.77 -16.76
CA ALA A 52 11.93 -2.11 -17.31
C ALA A 52 12.14 -2.09 -18.84
N LEU A 53 11.72 -1.04 -19.53
CA LEU A 53 11.75 -0.94 -21.00
C LEU A 53 12.85 -0.02 -21.54
N TYR A 54 13.23 1.03 -20.78
CA TYR A 54 14.16 2.07 -21.22
C TYR A 54 15.40 2.11 -20.34
N GLU A 55 16.57 2.28 -20.97
CA GLU A 55 17.77 2.68 -20.27
C GLU A 55 17.73 4.14 -19.83
N ARG A 56 18.68 4.53 -18.97
CA ARG A 56 18.71 5.87 -18.42
C ARG A 56 18.98 6.91 -19.52
N GLY A 57 17.96 7.73 -19.80
CA GLY A 57 18.03 8.78 -20.82
C GLY A 57 17.57 8.33 -22.20
N GLU A 58 17.05 7.11 -22.32
CA GLU A 58 16.35 6.63 -23.51
C GLU A 58 14.89 7.09 -23.45
N ASP A 59 14.38 7.56 -24.59
CA ASP A 59 13.03 8.06 -24.78
C ASP A 59 12.40 7.38 -26.00
N ASP A 60 11.09 7.56 -26.20
CA ASP A 60 10.32 6.91 -27.27
C ASP A 60 10.63 7.41 -28.70
N GLU A 61 11.45 8.45 -28.84
CA GLU A 61 11.87 9.08 -30.11
C GLU A 61 13.17 8.47 -30.65
#